data_AF-A0A8X8ZI33-F1
#
_entry.id   AF-A0A8X8ZI33-F1
#
_cell.length_a   1.000
_cell.length_b   1.000
_cell.length_c   1.000
_cell.angle_alpha   90.00
_cell.angle_beta   90.00
_cell.angle_gamma   90.00
#
_symmetry.space_group_name_H-M   'P 1'
#
loop_
_entity.id
_entity.type
_entity.pdbx_description
1 polymer ?
#
loop_
_entity_poly.entity_id
_entity_poly.type
_entity_poly.pdbx_seq_one_letter_code
_entity_poly.pdbx_strand_id
1 'polypeptide(L)'
;MYMKGLVWERGTIGAGMGAARAFSGARCRSRDEVYVAAVALKGPAQLLFSLNLWDLQHFMVITKPSSSSYPLTVYDFQPQDPESIWLAAAALSHTKIPGAILVRKLSKLPQRKCWFVGYTKEDADVHTFNHTWETHLLVGSHDCRHYTQGLVEHLTGNKYILDHLRSNYL
;
A
#
# COMPACT_ATOMS: atom_id res chain seq x y z
N MET A 1 -10.74 -63.63 9.51
CA MET A 1 -10.76 -64.26 8.18
C MET A 1 -12.15 -64.00 7.59
N TYR A 2 -12.22 -63.25 6.50
CA TYR A 2 -13.44 -62.64 5.95
C TYR A 2 -14.27 -63.63 5.11
N MET A 3 -15.59 -63.50 5.12
CA MET A 3 -16.42 -63.68 3.92
C MET A 3 -17.54 -62.63 3.84
N LYS A 4 -17.79 -62.25 2.58
CA LYS A 4 -18.57 -61.12 2.03
C LYS A 4 -20.09 -61.30 2.17
N GLY A 5 -20.83 -60.20 2.05
CA GLY A 5 -22.23 -60.22 1.59
C GLY A 5 -22.97 -58.89 1.76
N LEU A 6 -23.23 -58.22 0.64
CA LEU A 6 -24.08 -57.02 0.46
C LEU A 6 -25.59 -57.35 0.45
N VAL A 7 -26.42 -56.29 0.38
CA VAL A 7 -27.87 -56.18 0.03
C VAL A 7 -28.73 -55.81 1.26
N TRP A 8 -29.00 -54.52 1.51
CA TRP A 8 -30.04 -53.61 0.94
C TRP A 8 -31.45 -53.91 1.47
N GLU A 9 -32.00 -53.04 2.33
CA GLU A 9 -33.30 -52.39 2.08
C GLU A 9 -33.57 -51.18 2.98
N ARG A 10 -34.38 -50.28 2.43
CA ARG A 10 -34.66 -48.89 2.80
C ARG A 10 -35.51 -48.78 4.06
N GLY A 11 -35.15 -47.82 4.92
CA GLY A 11 -36.05 -47.18 5.88
C GLY A 11 -35.97 -45.67 5.70
N THR A 12 -36.80 -45.13 4.80
CA THR A 12 -36.97 -43.70 4.52
C THR A 12 -37.89 -43.04 5.54
N ILE A 13 -37.47 -41.85 6.01
CA ILE A 13 -38.20 -40.58 6.30
C ILE A 13 -39.37 -40.64 7.31
N GLY A 14 -39.58 -39.70 8.24
CA GLY A 14 -38.98 -38.45 8.69
C GLY A 14 -39.48 -38.22 10.13
N ALA A 15 -39.30 -37.12 10.84
CA ALA A 15 -38.84 -35.79 10.56
C ALA A 15 -38.42 -35.18 11.92
N GLY A 16 -37.47 -34.25 11.92
CA GLY A 16 -37.16 -33.47 13.12
C GLY A 16 -35.67 -33.26 13.34
N MET A 17 -35.02 -32.56 12.42
CA MET A 17 -33.76 -31.89 12.74
C MET A 17 -33.82 -30.49 12.17
N GLY A 18 -33.71 -29.52 13.08
CA GLY A 18 -33.71 -28.11 12.78
C GLY A 18 -32.70 -27.80 11.68
N ALA A 19 -33.05 -26.83 10.85
CA ALA A 19 -32.15 -26.24 9.88
C ALA A 19 -30.86 -25.81 10.62
N ALA A 20 -29.82 -26.62 10.52
CA ALA A 20 -28.48 -26.16 10.74
C ALA A 20 -28.28 -25.07 9.70
N ARG A 21 -28.39 -23.82 10.13
CA ARG A 21 -27.80 -22.70 9.40
C ARG A 21 -26.35 -23.08 9.22
N ALA A 22 -26.01 -23.58 8.04
CA ALA A 22 -24.68 -23.47 7.53
C ALA A 22 -24.39 -21.98 7.59
N PHE A 23 -23.66 -21.55 8.63
CA PHE A 23 -22.86 -20.36 8.52
C PHE A 23 -21.98 -20.65 7.31
N SER A 24 -22.41 -20.17 6.15
CA SER A 24 -21.52 -19.88 5.06
C SER A 24 -20.46 -19.02 5.72
N GLY A 25 -19.34 -19.65 6.06
CA GLY A 25 -18.20 -18.95 6.57
C GLY A 25 -17.95 -17.88 5.53
N ALA A 26 -18.27 -16.64 5.88
CA ALA A 26 -17.76 -15.51 5.16
C ALA A 26 -16.28 -15.82 5.09
N ARG A 27 -15.79 -16.16 3.89
CA ARG A 27 -14.36 -16.19 3.66
C ARG A 27 -13.97 -14.78 4.04
N CYS A 28 -13.41 -14.61 5.24
CA CYS A 28 -12.67 -13.42 5.58
C CYS A 28 -11.67 -13.33 4.44
N ARG A 29 -11.98 -12.49 3.45
CA ARG A 29 -11.02 -12.14 2.41
C ARG A 29 -9.89 -11.57 3.24
N SER A 30 -8.80 -12.32 3.32
CA SER A 30 -7.64 -11.83 4.03
C SER A 30 -7.33 -10.47 3.39
N ARG A 31 -7.14 -9.45 4.25
CA ARG A 31 -6.97 -8.07 3.79
C ARG A 31 -5.53 -7.91 3.36
N ASP A 32 -5.29 -7.06 2.36
CA ASP A 32 -3.93 -6.83 1.87
C ASP A 32 -3.12 -6.11 2.94
N GLU A 33 -1.85 -6.50 3.07
CA GLU A 33 -0.92 -5.84 3.98
C GLU A 33 -0.40 -4.55 3.34
N VAL A 34 -0.34 -3.48 4.13
CA VAL A 34 0.14 -2.16 3.71
C VAL A 34 1.44 -1.86 4.44
N TYR A 35 2.45 -1.48 3.67
CA TYR A 35 3.76 -1.06 4.14
C TYR A 35 4.08 0.33 3.63
N VAL A 36 4.88 1.07 4.41
CA VAL A 36 5.54 2.30 3.97
C VAL A 36 7.03 2.01 3.87
N ALA A 37 7.65 2.46 2.78
CA ALA A 37 9.08 2.37 2.60
C ALA A 37 9.70 3.74 2.33
N ALA A 38 10.91 3.95 2.84
CA ALA A 38 11.72 5.12 2.55
C ALA A 38 12.99 4.73 1.79
N VAL A 39 13.26 5.42 0.69
CA VAL A 39 14.48 5.27 -0.10
C VAL A 39 15.25 6.57 -0.16
N ALA A 40 16.56 6.47 -0.28
CA ALA A 40 17.39 7.63 -0.57
C ALA A 40 17.08 8.14 -1.99
N LEU A 41 16.99 9.45 -2.14
CA LEU A 41 16.92 10.09 -3.45
C LEU A 41 18.20 9.78 -4.24
N LYS A 42 18.05 9.58 -5.56
CA LYS A 42 19.16 9.40 -6.51
C LYS A 42 19.11 10.54 -7.54
N GLY A 43 20.25 10.84 -8.16
CA GLY A 43 20.35 11.80 -9.27
C GLY A 43 20.66 13.24 -8.84
N PRO A 44 20.65 14.22 -9.78
CA PRO A 44 20.90 15.64 -9.53
C PRO A 44 19.92 16.26 -8.53
N ALA A 45 18.73 15.66 -8.38
CA ALA A 45 17.81 15.98 -7.29
C ALA A 45 18.51 15.90 -5.92
N GLN A 46 19.45 14.97 -5.71
CA GLN A 46 20.24 14.88 -4.48
C GLN A 46 21.06 16.15 -4.20
N LEU A 47 21.53 16.86 -5.22
CA LEU A 47 22.39 18.06 -5.08
C LEU A 47 21.65 19.27 -4.49
N LEU A 48 20.34 19.33 -4.66
CA LEU A 48 19.50 20.42 -4.15
C LEU A 48 19.12 20.21 -2.69
N PHE A 49 19.04 18.94 -2.31
CA PHE A 49 18.79 18.51 -0.95
C PHE A 49 20.06 18.54 -0.09
N SER A 50 21.26 18.66 -0.69
CA SER A 50 22.54 18.94 0.00
C SER A 50 22.59 20.31 0.70
N LEU A 51 21.61 21.19 0.47
CA LEU A 51 21.48 22.49 1.15
C LEU A 51 20.82 22.39 2.55
N ASN A 52 20.72 21.19 3.13
CA ASN A 52 20.28 20.96 4.51
C ASN A 52 18.84 21.42 4.82
N LEU A 53 17.96 21.45 3.82
CA LEU A 53 16.60 21.95 4.02
C LEU A 53 15.60 20.89 4.48
N TRP A 54 15.66 19.60 4.08
CA TRP A 54 14.70 18.57 4.55
C TRP A 54 15.26 17.13 4.49
N ASP A 55 14.84 16.30 5.44
CA ASP A 55 15.21 14.88 5.65
C ASP A 55 15.20 14.05 4.34
N LEU A 56 16.31 13.37 4.04
CA LEU A 56 16.73 12.86 2.71
C LEU A 56 15.94 11.64 2.18
N GLN A 57 14.67 11.51 2.55
CA GLN A 57 13.92 10.28 2.41
C GLN A 57 12.71 10.46 1.50
N HIS A 58 12.72 9.69 0.42
CA HIS A 58 11.58 9.55 -0.46
C HIS A 58 10.68 8.41 0.02
N PHE A 59 9.42 8.72 0.31
CA PHE A 59 8.46 7.77 0.84
C PHE A 59 7.56 7.20 -0.26
N MET A 60 7.25 5.92 -0.14
CA MET A 60 6.33 5.21 -1.02
C MET A 60 5.48 4.20 -0.24
N VAL A 61 4.32 3.84 -0.78
CA VAL A 61 3.41 2.84 -0.19
C VAL A 61 3.55 1.54 -0.96
N ILE A 62 3.59 0.41 -0.25
CA ILE A 62 3.63 -0.92 -0.83
C ILE A 62 2.44 -1.73 -0.32
N THR A 63 1.64 -2.29 -1.22
CA THR A 63 0.62 -3.28 -0.88
C THR A 63 1.10 -4.68 -1.23
N LYS A 64 0.94 -5.59 -0.27
CA LYS A 64 1.23 -7.01 -0.43
C LYS A 64 -0.10 -7.78 -0.37
N PRO A 65 -0.48 -8.45 -1.47
CA PRO A 65 -1.75 -9.17 -1.52
C PRO A 65 -1.75 -10.31 -0.51
N SER A 66 -2.87 -10.51 0.17
CA SER A 66 -2.97 -11.55 1.19
C SER A 66 -3.00 -12.98 0.62
N SER A 67 -3.44 -13.11 -0.63
CA SER A 67 -3.78 -14.39 -1.27
C SER A 67 -2.75 -14.86 -2.30
N SER A 68 -1.69 -14.11 -2.56
CA SER A 68 -0.64 -14.51 -3.48
C SER A 68 0.74 -14.15 -2.96
N SER A 69 1.74 -14.97 -3.29
CA SER A 69 3.13 -14.68 -2.92
C SER A 69 3.65 -13.45 -3.67
N TYR A 70 3.14 -13.13 -4.86
CA TYR A 70 3.63 -12.06 -5.75
C TYR A 70 2.56 -11.63 -6.79
N PRO A 71 2.71 -10.45 -7.44
CA PRO A 71 3.67 -9.38 -7.16
C PRO A 71 3.12 -8.35 -6.17
N LEU A 72 4.03 -7.73 -5.39
CA LEU A 72 3.70 -6.58 -4.56
C LEU A 72 3.48 -5.36 -5.46
N THR A 73 2.61 -4.45 -5.05
CA THR A 73 2.37 -3.20 -5.80
C THR A 73 2.90 -2.02 -5.01
N VAL A 74 3.63 -1.15 -5.67
CA VAL A 74 4.20 0.07 -5.11
C VAL A 74 3.55 1.27 -5.74
N TYR A 75 3.20 2.22 -4.89
CA TYR A 75 2.62 3.50 -5.25
C TYR A 75 3.58 4.61 -4.82
N ASP A 76 3.95 5.44 -5.77
CA ASP A 76 5.05 6.39 -5.64
C ASP A 76 4.64 7.71 -6.30
N PHE A 77 4.81 8.84 -5.62
CA PHE A 77 4.54 10.17 -6.18
C PHE A 77 5.83 10.96 -6.27
N GLN A 78 6.24 11.32 -7.49
CA GLN A 78 7.52 11.96 -7.76
C GLN A 78 7.38 13.02 -8.86
N PRO A 79 8.38 13.90 -9.05
CA PRO A 79 8.40 14.78 -10.22
C PRO A 79 8.30 13.98 -11.52
N GLN A 80 7.59 14.52 -12.52
CA GLN A 80 7.44 13.84 -13.81
C GLN A 80 8.79 13.59 -14.49
N ASP A 81 9.73 14.53 -14.34
CA ASP A 81 11.12 14.40 -14.78
C ASP A 81 12.06 14.63 -13.59
N PRO A 82 12.43 13.56 -12.84
CA PRO A 82 13.25 13.66 -11.62
C PRO A 82 14.70 14.11 -11.87
N GLU A 83 15.18 14.08 -13.12
CA GLU A 83 16.55 14.44 -13.50
C GLU A 83 16.67 15.90 -13.96
N SER A 84 15.55 16.61 -14.09
CA SER A 84 15.54 17.98 -14.56
C SER A 84 16.23 18.93 -13.57
N ILE A 85 17.22 19.68 -14.08
CA ILE A 85 17.87 20.76 -13.32
C ILE A 85 16.89 21.85 -12.86
N TRP A 86 15.72 21.97 -13.50
CA TRP A 86 14.71 22.97 -13.13
C TRP A 86 14.00 22.65 -11.82
N LEU A 87 14.00 21.37 -11.41
CA LEU A 87 13.46 20.94 -10.10
C LEU A 87 14.10 21.70 -8.94
N ALA A 88 15.38 22.04 -9.08
CA ALA A 88 16.15 22.90 -8.19
C ALA A 88 15.46 24.20 -7.88
N ALA A 89 15.32 24.99 -8.94
CA ALA A 89 14.83 26.34 -8.87
C ALA A 89 13.36 26.32 -8.41
N ALA A 90 12.58 25.35 -8.91
CA ALA A 90 11.19 25.20 -8.52
C ALA A 90 11.02 24.84 -7.03
N ALA A 91 11.85 23.93 -6.51
CA ALA A 91 11.84 23.57 -5.09
C ALA A 91 12.22 24.78 -4.20
N LEU A 92 13.25 25.53 -4.56
CA LEU A 92 13.70 26.70 -3.80
C LEU A 92 12.71 27.88 -3.88
N SER A 93 11.98 28.00 -4.98
CA SER A 93 10.98 29.07 -5.20
C SER A 93 9.57 28.70 -4.73
N HIS A 94 9.38 27.50 -4.16
CA HIS A 94 8.06 26.95 -3.81
C HIS A 94 7.07 27.01 -5.00
N THR A 95 7.57 26.72 -6.19
CA THR A 95 6.76 26.71 -7.41
C THR A 95 6.21 25.31 -7.65
N LYS A 96 4.92 25.23 -8.03
CA LYS A 96 4.29 23.97 -8.46
C LYS A 96 4.98 23.42 -9.70
N ILE A 97 5.28 22.13 -9.72
CA ILE A 97 5.86 21.42 -10.87
C ILE A 97 5.00 20.23 -11.28
N PRO A 98 5.11 19.76 -12.53
CA PRO A 98 4.48 18.51 -12.94
C PRO A 98 5.00 17.33 -12.10
N GLY A 99 4.10 16.64 -11.43
CA GLY A 99 4.33 15.38 -10.74
C GLY A 99 3.61 14.22 -11.43
N ALA A 100 4.00 13.01 -11.06
CA ALA A 100 3.41 11.78 -11.57
C ALA A 100 3.26 10.75 -10.44
N ILE A 101 2.11 10.08 -10.42
CA ILE A 101 1.92 8.87 -9.62
C ILE A 101 2.39 7.68 -10.45
N LEU A 102 3.40 6.97 -9.97
CA LEU A 102 3.85 5.72 -10.54
C LEU A 102 3.31 4.54 -9.76
N VAL A 103 2.79 3.57 -10.51
CA VAL A 103 2.36 2.26 -9.98
C VAL A 103 3.27 1.19 -10.57
N ARG A 104 4.05 0.51 -9.72
CA ARG A 104 5.03 -0.49 -10.17
C ARG A 104 4.93 -1.78 -9.38
N LYS A 105 5.31 -2.89 -10.00
CA LYS A 105 5.34 -4.21 -9.35
C LYS A 105 6.71 -4.47 -8.73
N LEU A 106 6.75 -5.03 -7.53
CA LEU A 106 7.96 -5.53 -6.88
C LEU A 106 7.88 -7.04 -6.64
N SER A 107 9.04 -7.68 -6.71
CA SER A 107 9.23 -9.10 -6.40
C SER A 107 9.60 -9.36 -4.94
N LYS A 108 9.86 -8.32 -4.13
CA LYS A 108 10.11 -8.43 -2.68
C LYS A 108 9.98 -7.06 -2.00
N LEU A 109 9.72 -7.08 -0.71
CA LEU A 109 9.79 -5.86 0.12
C LEU A 109 11.24 -5.34 0.22
N PRO A 110 11.42 -4.01 0.32
CA PRO A 110 12.72 -3.45 0.68
C PRO A 110 13.20 -3.99 2.03
N GLN A 111 14.47 -4.39 2.10
CA GLN A 111 15.05 -5.00 3.31
C GLN A 111 15.33 -3.99 4.43
N ARG A 112 15.39 -2.69 4.11
CA ARG A 112 15.69 -1.61 5.04
C ARG A 112 14.67 -0.50 4.86
N LYS A 113 14.41 0.24 5.95
CA LYS A 113 13.49 1.39 5.97
C LYS A 113 12.14 1.04 5.34
N CYS A 114 11.59 -0.11 5.73
CA CYS A 114 10.28 -0.59 5.31
C CYS A 114 9.53 -1.03 6.55
N TRP A 115 8.34 -0.48 6.75
CA TRP A 115 7.58 -0.63 7.97
C TRP A 115 6.17 -1.09 7.64
N PHE A 116 5.70 -2.11 8.35
CA PHE A 116 4.31 -2.53 8.28
C PHE A 116 3.43 -1.48 8.95
N VAL A 117 2.36 -1.09 8.29
CA VAL A 117 1.45 -0.04 8.77
C VAL A 117 0.10 -0.61 9.17
N GLY A 118 -0.41 -1.60 8.44
CA GLY A 118 -1.70 -2.20 8.73
C GLY A 118 -2.28 -2.99 7.58
N TYR A 119 -3.56 -3.30 7.67
CA TYR A 119 -4.32 -4.00 6.64
C TYR A 119 -5.26 -3.06 5.91
N THR A 120 -5.53 -3.35 4.64
CA THR A 120 -6.50 -2.58 3.86
C THR A 120 -7.92 -2.69 4.43
N LYS A 121 -8.70 -1.61 4.34
CA LYS A 121 -10.15 -1.65 4.54
C LYS A 121 -10.83 -2.39 3.38
N GLU A 122 -12.04 -2.88 3.61
CA GLU A 122 -12.79 -3.66 2.62
C GLU A 122 -13.22 -2.84 1.40
N ASP A 123 -13.40 -1.53 1.58
CA ASP A 123 -13.84 -0.54 0.59
C ASP A 123 -12.70 0.33 0.04
N ALA A 124 -11.45 0.03 0.40
CA ALA A 124 -10.31 0.83 -0.01
C ALA A 124 -10.00 0.62 -1.51
N ASP A 125 -10.19 1.67 -2.31
CA ASP A 125 -9.84 1.69 -3.74
C ASP A 125 -8.70 2.66 -4.05
N VAL A 126 -7.53 2.12 -4.40
CA VAL A 126 -6.35 2.90 -4.77
C VAL A 126 -6.50 3.57 -6.15
N HIS A 127 -7.28 2.98 -7.07
CA HIS A 127 -7.43 3.54 -8.41
C HIS A 127 -8.18 4.89 -8.35
N THR A 128 -9.31 4.92 -7.64
CA THR A 128 -10.06 6.16 -7.42
C THR A 128 -9.24 7.20 -6.65
N PHE A 129 -8.51 6.79 -5.62
CA PHE A 129 -7.60 7.69 -4.90
C PHE A 129 -6.57 8.32 -5.84
N ASN A 130 -5.87 7.51 -6.64
CA ASN A 130 -4.83 8.01 -7.55
C ASN A 130 -5.41 8.93 -8.63
N HIS A 131 -6.61 8.64 -9.14
CA HIS A 131 -7.26 9.47 -10.16
C HIS A 131 -7.69 10.85 -9.64
N THR A 132 -7.98 10.95 -8.34
CA THR A 132 -8.44 12.20 -7.71
C THR A 132 -7.31 13.03 -7.11
N TRP A 133 -6.09 12.50 -7.07
CA TRP A 133 -4.93 13.19 -6.52
C TRP A 133 -4.44 14.32 -7.44
N GLU A 134 -4.26 15.53 -6.90
CA GLU A 134 -3.67 16.65 -7.65
C GLU A 134 -2.22 16.33 -8.03
N THR A 135 -1.88 16.34 -9.31
CA THR A 135 -0.54 15.92 -9.77
C THR A 135 0.48 17.05 -9.80
N HIS A 136 0.09 18.30 -9.51
CA HIS A 136 1.05 19.39 -9.36
C HIS A 136 1.81 19.24 -8.05
N LEU A 137 3.04 18.75 -8.12
CA LEU A 137 3.91 18.54 -6.97
C LEU A 137 4.42 19.88 -6.45
N LEU A 138 4.36 20.06 -5.14
CA LEU A 138 4.94 21.18 -4.43
C LEU A 138 5.77 20.67 -3.26
N VAL A 139 7.08 20.86 -3.32
CA VAL A 139 8.01 20.35 -2.30
C VAL A 139 7.67 20.98 -0.94
N GLY A 140 7.49 20.14 0.07
CA GLY A 140 7.19 20.59 1.43
C GLY A 140 5.70 20.64 1.79
N SER A 141 4.80 20.74 0.81
CA SER A 141 3.35 20.89 1.08
C SER A 141 2.42 20.02 0.23
N HIS A 142 2.92 19.45 -0.87
CA HIS A 142 2.19 18.49 -1.70
C HIS A 142 3.17 17.60 -2.47
N ASP A 143 3.81 16.69 -1.75
CA ASP A 143 4.88 15.83 -2.27
C ASP A 143 4.70 14.37 -1.85
N CYS A 144 5.75 13.55 -2.04
CA CYS A 144 5.70 12.11 -1.75
C CYS A 144 5.28 11.78 -0.31
N ARG A 145 5.55 12.66 0.66
CA ARG A 145 5.17 12.49 2.07
C ARG A 145 3.66 12.64 2.25
N HIS A 146 3.11 13.67 1.64
CA HIS A 146 1.69 13.98 1.67
C HIS A 146 0.89 12.89 0.94
N TYR A 147 1.37 12.47 -0.23
CA TYR A 147 0.79 11.35 -0.96
C TYR A 147 0.83 10.05 -0.15
N THR A 148 1.97 9.71 0.44
CA THR A 148 2.13 8.51 1.28
C THR A 148 1.15 8.54 2.46
N GLN A 149 1.09 9.66 3.17
CA GLN A 149 0.18 9.83 4.30
C GLN A 149 -1.30 9.70 3.87
N GLY A 150 -1.70 10.39 2.79
CA GLY A 150 -3.07 10.35 2.27
C GLY A 150 -3.47 8.95 1.81
N LEU A 151 -2.61 8.26 1.08
CA LEU A 151 -2.89 6.90 0.60
C LEU A 151 -2.97 5.90 1.74
N VAL A 152 -2.09 6.02 2.74
CA VAL A 152 -2.14 5.17 3.94
C VAL A 152 -3.41 5.40 4.74
N GLU A 153 -3.82 6.65 4.94
CA GLU A 153 -5.06 6.99 5.63
C GLU A 153 -6.29 6.45 4.88
N HIS A 154 -6.30 6.58 3.55
CA HIS A 154 -7.32 6.00 2.69
C HIS A 154 -7.41 4.48 2.87
N LEU A 155 -6.27 3.80 2.71
CA LEU A 155 -6.19 2.34 2.75
C LEU A 155 -6.45 1.73 4.12
N THR A 156 -5.92 2.32 5.19
CA THR A 156 -5.87 1.68 6.52
C THR A 156 -6.63 2.46 7.58
N GLY A 157 -6.86 3.77 7.37
CA GLY A 157 -7.41 4.68 8.38
C GLY A 157 -6.35 5.25 9.34
N ASN A 158 -5.10 4.82 9.24
CA ASN A 158 -4.04 5.30 10.11
C ASN A 158 -3.59 6.71 9.71
N LYS A 159 -3.47 7.58 10.70
CA LYS A 159 -3.04 8.98 10.54
C LYS A 159 -1.65 9.19 11.13
N TYR A 160 -0.96 10.25 10.69
CA TYR A 160 0.35 10.68 11.24
C TYR A 160 1.44 9.60 11.19
N ILE A 161 1.38 8.69 10.21
CA ILE A 161 2.30 7.54 10.15
C ILE A 161 3.74 8.00 9.94
N LEU A 162 3.97 9.03 9.13
CA LEU A 162 5.32 9.54 8.91
C LEU A 162 5.92 10.19 10.17
N ASP A 163 5.12 10.87 10.98
CA ASP A 163 5.56 11.44 12.26
C ASP A 163 5.90 10.33 13.26
N HIS A 164 5.08 9.28 13.31
CA HIS A 164 5.35 8.10 14.12
C HIS A 164 6.61 7.36 13.67
N LEU A 165 6.83 7.21 12.36
CA LEU A 165 8.04 6.58 11.83
C LEU A 165 9.29 7.41 12.14
N ARG A 166 9.19 8.74 12.03
CA ARG A 166 10.28 9.65 12.38
C ARG A 166 10.64 9.57 13.85
N SER A 167 9.66 9.61 14.76
CA SER A 167 9.93 9.57 16.20
C SER A 167 10.53 8.25 16.70
N ASN A 168 10.27 7.14 16.00
CA ASN A 168 10.66 5.80 16.47
C ASN A 168 11.89 5.23 15.75
N TYR A 169 12.23 5.72 14.56
CA TYR A 169 13.21 5.05 13.69
C TYR A 169 14.17 5.99 12.94
N LEU A 170 13.98 7.32 13.02
CA LEU A 170 14.86 8.33 12.41
C LEU A 170 15.48 9.23 13.48
#